data_AF-A0A8C8SB85-F1
#
_entry.id   AF-A0A8C8SB85-F1
#
_cell.length_a   1.000
_cell.length_b   1.000
_cell.length_c   1.000
_cell.angle_alpha   90.00
_cell.angle_beta   90.00
_cell.angle_gamma   90.00
#
_symmetry.space_group_name_H-M   'P 1'
#
loop_
_entity.id
_entity.type
_entity.pdbx_description
1 polymer ?
#
loop_
_entity_poly.entity_id
_entity_poly.type
_entity_poly.pdbx_seq_one_letter_code
_entity_poly.pdbx_strand_id
1 'polypeptide(L)'
;MSPEKAALLLFTAVWVLPARTSGPGPTKTCMAKGNPTLTLASFSLDDMYNGCMKAMKQHLPALLEEELAESSLFSQAWDEAKELWMQMENEASFPKTLRALYSVAVLAFTLEEPPLYQVFNAATRTAWKEPQGYSSFPFKSLHFLLTLAAKKLRTKKPSCAKVYRGAKIEFSVEGLFRFGQFTSTSESRQEAEEFGRKTFFVLVSCQGFLVGNLSRFPSEQEMVVPPYEMFQVTEVK
;
A
#
# COMPACT_ATOMS: atom_id res chain seq x y z
N MET A 1 23.44 10.16 10.17
CA MET A 1 23.03 11.54 9.83
C MET A 1 23.80 11.99 8.61
N SER A 2 23.17 11.89 7.44
CA SER A 2 23.67 12.40 6.16
C SER A 2 22.61 13.36 5.61
N PRO A 3 22.99 14.50 5.01
CA PRO A 3 22.13 15.66 4.86
C PRO A 3 21.68 15.85 3.42
N GLU A 4 20.40 15.57 3.14
CA GLU A 4 19.75 16.07 1.92
C GLU A 4 18.34 16.57 2.26
N LYS A 5 18.28 17.71 2.97
CA LYS A 5 17.07 18.54 3.08
C LYS A 5 17.46 20.01 3.07
N ALA A 6 17.47 20.59 1.87
CA ALA A 6 17.40 22.04 1.65
C ALA A 6 16.60 22.23 0.34
N ALA A 7 15.31 22.51 0.44
CA ALA A 7 14.74 23.86 0.46
C ALA A 7 14.78 24.54 -0.92
N LEU A 8 13.60 24.66 -1.55
CA LEU A 8 13.32 25.79 -2.44
C LEU A 8 11.95 26.37 -2.09
N LEU A 9 11.98 27.64 -1.70
CA LEU A 9 10.83 28.49 -1.37
C LEU A 9 10.65 29.50 -2.51
N LEU A 10 9.37 29.74 -2.81
CA LEU A 10 8.75 30.98 -3.31
C LEU A 10 8.94 31.39 -4.78
N PHE A 11 7.83 31.34 -5.52
CA PHE A 11 7.34 32.51 -6.24
C PHE A 11 5.85 32.71 -5.98
N THR A 12 5.52 33.86 -5.39
CA THR A 12 4.17 34.36 -5.16
C THR A 12 3.65 35.03 -6.44
N ALA A 13 2.52 34.56 -6.96
CA ALA A 13 1.71 35.31 -7.90
C ALA A 13 0.35 35.59 -7.25
N VAL A 14 0.15 36.85 -6.86
CA VAL A 14 -1.09 37.37 -6.28
C VAL A 14 -2.10 37.51 -7.42
N TRP A 15 -3.16 36.71 -7.37
CA TRP A 15 -4.38 36.94 -8.15
C TRP A 15 -5.47 37.42 -7.19
N VAL A 16 -5.91 38.66 -7.38
CA VAL A 16 -7.07 39.24 -6.68
C VAL A 16 -8.33 38.60 -7.24
N LEU A 17 -9.04 37.82 -6.43
CA LEU A 17 -10.39 37.32 -6.74
C LEU A 17 -11.45 38.24 -6.09
N PRO A 18 -12.63 38.40 -6.73
CA PRO A 18 -13.69 39.25 -6.22
C PRO A 18 -14.36 38.62 -4.97
N ALA A 19 -14.79 39.50 -4.05
CA ALA A 19 -15.43 39.14 -2.80
C ALA A 19 -16.70 38.29 -3.04
N ARG A 20 -16.70 37.07 -2.50
CA ARG A 20 -17.88 36.19 -2.45
C ARG A 20 -18.47 36.27 -1.05
N THR A 21 -19.72 36.70 -0.96
CA THR A 21 -20.50 36.80 0.27
C THR A 21 -20.59 35.45 0.98
N SER A 22 -20.17 35.40 2.23
CA SER A 22 -20.20 34.22 3.10
C SER A 22 -21.63 33.92 3.57
N GLY A 23 -22.24 32.86 3.04
CA GLY A 23 -23.35 32.17 3.71
C GLY A 23 -22.85 31.40 4.95
N PRO A 24 -23.72 31.04 5.90
CA PRO A 24 -23.32 30.33 7.10
C PRO A 24 -22.77 28.95 6.72
N GLY A 25 -21.47 28.76 6.96
CA GLY A 25 -20.79 27.49 6.72
C GLY A 25 -21.35 26.37 7.61
N PRO A 26 -21.12 25.10 7.22
CA PRO A 26 -21.67 23.95 7.93
C PRO A 26 -21.18 23.97 9.39
N THR A 27 -22.12 23.78 10.31
CA THR A 27 -21.90 23.62 11.74
C THR A 27 -20.75 22.64 11.98
N LYS A 28 -19.73 23.08 12.73
CA LYS A 28 -18.62 22.23 13.18
C LYS A 28 -19.18 21.09 14.04
N THR A 29 -19.43 19.94 13.42
CA THR A 29 -19.77 18.72 14.15
C THR A 29 -18.52 18.27 14.92
N CYS A 30 -18.62 18.18 16.24
CA CYS A 30 -17.56 17.61 17.07
C CYS A 30 -17.39 16.13 16.70
N MET A 31 -16.27 15.77 16.07
CA MET A 31 -15.88 14.36 15.94
C MET A 31 -15.37 13.89 17.31
N ALA A 32 -15.93 12.79 17.82
CA ALA A 32 -15.43 12.15 19.03
C ALA A 32 -13.96 11.75 18.82
N LYS A 33 -13.08 12.16 19.75
CA LYS A 33 -11.68 11.72 19.80
C LYS A 33 -11.64 10.30 20.36
N GLY A 34 -11.63 9.31 19.49
CA GLY A 34 -11.33 7.91 19.82
C GLY A 34 -10.17 7.41 18.97
N ASN A 35 -9.35 6.52 19.53
CA ASN A 35 -8.35 5.79 18.76
C ASN A 35 -9.05 4.83 17.78
N PRO A 36 -8.59 4.70 16.53
CA PRO A 36 -9.15 3.71 15.62
C PRO A 36 -8.99 2.30 16.18
N THR A 37 -10.08 1.53 16.15
CA THR A 37 -10.08 0.13 16.57
C THR A 37 -9.74 -0.78 15.40
N LEU A 38 -8.74 -1.64 15.56
CA LEU A 38 -8.46 -2.72 14.62
C LEU A 38 -9.53 -3.80 14.78
N THR A 39 -10.09 -4.23 13.65
CA THR A 39 -11.17 -5.21 13.57
C THR A 39 -10.84 -6.26 12.51
N LEU A 40 -11.81 -7.09 12.14
CA LEU A 40 -11.74 -7.95 10.96
C LEU A 40 -11.86 -7.18 9.63
N ALA A 41 -11.79 -5.84 9.63
CA ALA A 41 -11.79 -4.98 8.44
C ALA A 41 -12.83 -5.40 7.38
N SER A 42 -14.11 -5.55 7.75
CA SER A 42 -15.16 -6.12 6.89
C SER A 42 -15.41 -5.36 5.58
N PHE A 43 -14.97 -4.11 5.47
CA PHE A 43 -15.11 -3.29 4.26
C PHE A 43 -13.89 -3.33 3.34
N SER A 44 -12.83 -4.07 3.70
CA SER A 44 -11.61 -4.12 2.89
C SER A 44 -11.73 -5.06 1.71
N LEU A 45 -11.14 -4.71 0.56
CA LEU A 45 -10.84 -5.68 -0.49
C LEU A 45 -9.68 -6.57 -0.04
N ASP A 46 -9.96 -7.86 0.10
CA ASP A 46 -9.04 -8.90 0.57
C ASP A 46 -8.98 -10.10 -0.39
N ASP A 47 -9.36 -9.88 -1.65
CA ASP A 47 -9.55 -10.96 -2.62
C ASP A 47 -8.24 -11.71 -2.91
N MET A 48 -8.30 -13.03 -2.80
CA MET A 48 -7.24 -13.95 -3.19
C MET A 48 -7.33 -14.36 -4.67
N TYR A 49 -8.39 -13.95 -5.37
CA TYR A 49 -8.72 -14.25 -6.76
C TYR A 49 -8.86 -15.76 -7.06
N ASN A 50 -9.29 -16.52 -6.06
CA ASN A 50 -9.50 -17.96 -6.21
C ASN A 50 -10.66 -18.21 -7.16
N GLY A 51 -10.46 -19.03 -8.21
CA GLY A 51 -11.46 -19.28 -9.24
C GLY A 51 -11.47 -18.28 -10.40
N CYS A 52 -10.91 -17.07 -10.25
CA CYS A 52 -10.91 -16.04 -11.31
C CYS A 52 -9.50 -15.62 -11.80
N MET A 53 -8.42 -16.22 -11.28
CA MET A 53 -7.03 -15.92 -11.69
C MET A 53 -6.82 -15.87 -13.22
N LYS A 54 -7.42 -16.81 -13.97
CA LYS A 54 -7.25 -16.88 -15.43
C LYS A 54 -7.90 -15.67 -16.11
N ALA A 55 -9.13 -15.35 -15.72
CA ALA A 55 -9.87 -14.20 -16.24
C ALA A 55 -9.14 -12.89 -15.91
N MET A 56 -8.69 -12.72 -14.67
CA MET A 56 -7.92 -11.53 -14.27
C MET A 56 -6.64 -11.37 -15.11
N LYS A 57 -5.89 -12.44 -15.36
CA LYS A 57 -4.70 -12.38 -16.23
C LYS A 57 -5.02 -11.99 -17.68
N GLN A 58 -6.17 -12.43 -18.20
CA GLN A 58 -6.59 -12.11 -19.56
C GLN A 58 -6.96 -10.63 -19.70
N HIS A 59 -7.63 -10.05 -18.70
CA HIS A 59 -8.05 -8.65 -18.71
C HIS A 59 -6.98 -7.67 -18.21
N LEU A 60 -5.96 -8.17 -17.49
CA LEU A 60 -4.94 -7.35 -16.84
C LEU A 60 -4.29 -6.29 -17.74
N PRO A 61 -3.88 -6.58 -19.00
CA PRO A 61 -3.23 -5.54 -19.82
C PRO A 61 -4.12 -4.33 -20.07
N ALA A 62 -5.37 -4.55 -20.49
CA ALA A 62 -6.31 -3.48 -20.77
C ALA A 62 -6.72 -2.74 -19.50
N LEU A 63 -6.97 -3.48 -18.42
CA LEU A 63 -7.34 -2.91 -17.13
C LEU A 63 -6.23 -2.02 -16.53
N LEU A 64 -4.99 -2.47 -16.61
CA LEU A 64 -3.85 -1.69 -16.14
C LEU A 64 -3.67 -0.41 -16.98
N GLU A 65 -3.78 -0.52 -18.31
CA GLU A 65 -3.68 0.65 -19.20
C GLU A 65 -4.75 1.70 -18.89
N GLU A 66 -6.00 1.27 -18.69
CA GLU A 66 -7.12 2.13 -18.28
C GLU A 66 -6.84 2.82 -16.93
N GLU A 67 -6.47 2.06 -15.90
CA GLU A 67 -6.23 2.60 -14.56
C GLU A 67 -5.03 3.56 -14.50
N LEU A 68 -4.00 3.34 -15.32
CA LEU A 68 -2.86 4.25 -15.45
C LEU A 68 -3.27 5.55 -16.16
N ALA A 69 -4.12 5.49 -17.18
CA ALA A 69 -4.60 6.67 -17.89
C ALA A 69 -5.48 7.58 -17.02
N GLU A 70 -6.27 6.98 -16.12
CA GLU A 70 -7.20 7.70 -15.23
C GLU A 70 -6.52 8.28 -13.97
N SER A 71 -5.32 7.83 -13.61
CA SER A 71 -4.64 8.25 -12.38
C SER A 71 -3.20 8.68 -12.63
N SER A 72 -2.96 10.00 -12.60
CA SER A 72 -1.61 10.57 -12.74
C SER A 72 -0.63 10.03 -11.69
N LEU A 73 -1.09 9.88 -10.44
CA LEU A 73 -0.28 9.32 -9.36
C LEU A 73 0.09 7.85 -9.61
N PHE A 74 -0.86 7.05 -10.10
CA PHE A 74 -0.58 5.65 -10.41
C PHE A 74 0.36 5.53 -11.62
N SER A 75 0.13 6.32 -12.67
CA SER A 75 1.02 6.37 -13.84
C SER A 75 2.46 6.70 -13.46
N GLN A 76 2.66 7.77 -12.67
CA GLN A 76 4.00 8.20 -12.25
C GLN A 76 4.70 7.12 -11.43
N ALA A 77 4.01 6.55 -10.43
CA ALA A 77 4.56 5.48 -9.60
C ALA A 77 4.92 4.24 -10.42
N TRP A 78 4.07 3.89 -11.38
CA TRP A 78 4.28 2.75 -12.25
C TRP A 78 5.45 2.95 -13.20
N ASP A 79 5.57 4.14 -13.80
CA ASP A 79 6.68 4.47 -14.70
C ASP A 79 8.02 4.48 -13.96
N GLU A 80 8.10 5.10 -12.79
CA GLU A 80 9.30 5.08 -11.96
C GLU A 80 9.69 3.66 -11.52
N ALA A 81 8.72 2.87 -11.07
CA ALA A 81 8.95 1.47 -10.69
C ALA A 81 9.39 0.61 -11.87
N LYS A 82 8.84 0.85 -13.06
CA LYS A 82 9.21 0.16 -14.31
C LYS A 82 10.64 0.49 -14.73
N GLU A 83 11.04 1.76 -14.67
CA GLU A 83 12.42 2.18 -14.93
C GLU A 83 13.40 1.55 -13.94
N LEU A 84 13.08 1.59 -12.64
CA LEU A 84 13.88 0.97 -11.60
C LEU A 84 14.02 -0.54 -11.82
N TRP A 85 12.93 -1.23 -12.16
CA TRP A 85 12.95 -2.66 -12.45
C TRP A 85 13.84 -2.99 -13.66
N MET A 86 13.74 -2.21 -14.76
CA MET A 86 14.58 -2.41 -15.95
C MET A 86 16.06 -2.20 -15.64
N GLN A 87 16.40 -1.23 -14.78
CA GLN A 87 17.78 -1.03 -14.31
C GLN A 87 18.27 -2.22 -13.47
N MET A 88 17.44 -2.73 -12.55
CA MET A 88 17.77 -3.87 -11.69
C MET A 88 18.02 -5.16 -12.48
N GLU A 89 17.24 -5.40 -13.53
CA GLU A 89 17.31 -6.62 -14.35
C GLU A 89 18.22 -6.44 -15.59
N ASN A 90 18.81 -5.25 -15.77
CA ASN A 90 19.64 -4.88 -16.93
C ASN A 90 18.92 -5.10 -18.28
N GLU A 91 17.65 -4.70 -18.33
CA GLU A 91 16.77 -4.85 -19.50
C GLU A 91 16.67 -3.54 -20.30
N ALA A 92 16.85 -3.60 -21.61
CA ALA A 92 16.74 -2.43 -22.48
C ALA A 92 15.28 -2.07 -22.83
N SER A 93 14.34 -3.01 -22.64
CA SER A 93 12.92 -2.81 -22.92
C SER A 93 12.07 -3.63 -21.98
N PHE A 94 10.90 -3.10 -21.59
CA PHE A 94 10.01 -3.78 -20.65
C PHE A 94 9.33 -5.00 -21.32
N PRO A 95 9.59 -6.25 -20.87
CA PRO A 95 9.16 -7.45 -21.60
C PRO A 95 7.67 -7.79 -21.41
N LYS A 96 6.91 -6.97 -20.66
CA LYS A 96 5.46 -7.13 -20.36
C LYS A 96 5.06 -8.53 -19.87
N THR A 97 5.99 -9.30 -19.31
CA THR A 97 5.69 -10.62 -18.75
C THR A 97 4.96 -10.47 -17.42
N LEU A 98 4.21 -11.50 -16.99
CA LEU A 98 3.57 -11.49 -15.67
C LEU A 98 4.57 -11.27 -14.54
N ARG A 99 5.80 -11.79 -14.67
CA ARG A 99 6.87 -11.57 -13.69
C ARG A 99 7.26 -10.11 -13.62
N ALA A 100 7.53 -9.49 -14.76
CA ALA A 100 7.86 -8.08 -14.81
C ALA A 100 6.72 -7.21 -14.25
N LEU A 101 5.45 -7.52 -14.58
CA LEU A 101 4.29 -6.77 -14.09
C LEU A 101 4.12 -6.85 -12.57
N TYR A 102 4.18 -8.04 -11.96
CA TYR A 102 4.04 -8.12 -10.50
C TYR A 102 5.26 -7.57 -9.78
N SER A 103 6.45 -7.63 -10.38
CA SER A 103 7.67 -7.03 -9.81
C SER A 103 7.59 -5.51 -9.80
N VAL A 104 7.14 -4.90 -10.90
CA VAL A 104 6.88 -3.45 -10.98
C VAL A 104 5.79 -3.03 -10.01
N ALA A 105 4.72 -3.81 -9.87
CA ALA A 105 3.67 -3.53 -8.89
C ALA A 105 4.19 -3.50 -7.44
N VAL A 106 5.07 -4.44 -7.08
CA VAL A 106 5.74 -4.44 -5.76
C VAL A 106 6.57 -3.18 -5.61
N LEU A 107 7.44 -2.87 -6.57
CA LEU A 107 8.28 -1.67 -6.52
C LEU A 107 7.43 -0.40 -6.39
N ALA A 108 6.39 -0.23 -7.21
CA ALA A 108 5.49 0.92 -7.18
C ALA A 108 4.76 1.06 -5.83
N PHE A 109 4.41 -0.05 -5.19
CA PHE A 109 3.84 -0.04 -3.85
C PHE A 109 4.85 0.38 -2.78
N THR A 110 6.13 0.05 -2.93
CA THR A 110 7.17 0.32 -1.92
C THR A 110 7.91 1.64 -2.13
N LEU A 111 7.54 2.44 -3.15
CA LEU A 111 8.14 3.77 -3.34
C LEU A 111 7.69 4.75 -2.23
N GLU A 112 8.65 5.53 -1.73
CA GLU A 112 8.34 6.68 -0.87
C GLU A 112 7.71 7.81 -1.67
N GLU A 113 8.27 8.10 -2.84
CA GLU A 113 7.80 9.11 -3.77
C GLU A 113 7.80 8.50 -5.18
N PRO A 114 6.68 8.60 -5.92
CA PRO A 114 5.37 9.01 -5.44
C PRO A 114 4.74 7.98 -4.45
N PRO A 115 4.02 8.43 -3.40
CA PRO A 115 3.54 7.56 -2.31
C PRO A 115 2.25 6.82 -2.66
N LEU A 116 2.25 6.03 -3.74
CA LEU A 116 1.08 5.29 -4.23
C LEU A 116 0.43 4.43 -3.15
N TYR A 117 1.22 3.81 -2.27
CA TYR A 117 0.71 2.98 -1.18
C TYR A 117 -0.30 3.70 -0.28
N GLN A 118 -0.20 5.03 -0.12
CA GLN A 118 -1.10 5.76 0.76
C GLN A 118 -2.53 5.75 0.22
N VAL A 119 -2.69 6.15 -1.04
CA VAL A 119 -4.00 6.19 -1.71
C VAL A 119 -4.54 4.79 -1.99
N PHE A 120 -3.65 3.88 -2.39
CA PHE A 120 -4.00 2.49 -2.67
C PHE A 120 -4.52 1.79 -1.41
N ASN A 121 -3.80 1.90 -0.29
CA ASN A 121 -4.22 1.29 0.96
C ASN A 121 -5.49 1.95 1.50
N ALA A 122 -5.66 3.26 1.33
CA ALA A 122 -6.90 3.94 1.71
C ALA A 122 -8.12 3.40 0.95
N ALA A 123 -8.01 3.29 -0.38
CA ALA A 123 -9.05 2.71 -1.21
C ALA A 123 -9.32 1.24 -0.85
N THR A 124 -8.26 0.47 -0.60
CA THR A 124 -8.36 -0.97 -0.26
C THR A 124 -9.16 -1.19 1.02
N ARG A 125 -8.95 -0.36 2.06
CA ARG A 125 -9.68 -0.44 3.35
C ARG A 125 -11.20 -0.24 3.22
N THR A 126 -11.68 0.42 2.18
CA THR A 126 -13.10 0.81 2.03
C THR A 126 -13.75 0.30 0.75
N ALA A 127 -13.08 -0.57 0.00
CA ALA A 127 -13.51 -1.04 -1.31
C ALA A 127 -14.86 -1.79 -1.30
N TRP A 128 -15.31 -2.33 -0.16
CA TRP A 128 -16.62 -2.98 0.00
C TRP A 128 -17.56 -2.21 0.94
N LYS A 129 -17.27 -0.94 1.21
CA LYS A 129 -18.13 -0.13 2.09
C LYS A 129 -19.51 0.12 1.48
N GLU A 130 -19.59 0.22 0.16
CA GLU A 130 -20.82 0.46 -0.60
C GLU A 130 -21.19 -0.76 -1.47
N PRO A 131 -22.48 -0.97 -1.82
CA PRO A 131 -22.91 -2.13 -2.61
C PRO A 131 -22.21 -2.30 -3.97
N GLN A 132 -21.73 -1.20 -4.58
CA GLN A 132 -20.96 -1.18 -5.83
C GLN A 132 -19.49 -0.78 -5.60
N GLY A 133 -18.99 -0.90 -4.37
CA GLY A 133 -17.67 -0.41 -4.00
C GLY A 133 -16.53 -0.98 -4.85
N TYR A 134 -16.61 -2.27 -5.20
CA TYR A 134 -15.58 -2.90 -6.03
C TYR A 134 -15.55 -2.38 -7.46
N SER A 135 -16.70 -2.09 -8.09
CA SER A 135 -16.69 -1.53 -9.45
C SER A 135 -16.00 -0.17 -9.49
N SER A 136 -16.17 0.63 -8.44
CA SER A 136 -15.54 1.95 -8.30
C SER A 136 -14.12 1.92 -7.73
N PHE A 137 -13.59 0.76 -7.35
CA PHE A 137 -12.22 0.64 -6.85
C PHE A 137 -11.21 0.87 -8.00
N PRO A 138 -10.33 1.87 -7.94
CA PRO A 138 -9.53 2.31 -9.09
C PRO A 138 -8.18 1.59 -9.25
N PHE A 139 -7.90 0.59 -8.42
CA PHE A 139 -6.59 -0.09 -8.36
C PHE A 139 -6.74 -1.62 -8.50
N LYS A 140 -7.67 -2.10 -9.32
CA LYS A 140 -7.97 -3.53 -9.48
C LYS A 140 -6.75 -4.27 -10.03
N SER A 141 -6.03 -3.67 -10.99
CA SER A 141 -4.80 -4.24 -11.56
C SER A 141 -3.69 -4.34 -10.53
N LEU A 142 -3.45 -3.26 -9.76
CA LEU A 142 -2.42 -3.22 -8.72
C LEU A 142 -2.71 -4.22 -7.60
N HIS A 143 -3.96 -4.26 -7.09
CA HIS A 143 -4.37 -5.22 -6.07
C HIS A 143 -4.17 -6.67 -6.57
N PHE A 144 -4.57 -6.95 -7.82
CA PHE A 144 -4.37 -8.26 -8.42
C PHE A 144 -2.88 -8.65 -8.52
N LEU A 145 -2.05 -7.71 -8.99
CA LEU A 145 -0.62 -7.93 -9.15
C LEU A 145 0.10 -8.14 -7.82
N LEU A 146 -0.24 -7.38 -6.77
CA LEU A 146 0.31 -7.56 -5.43
C LEU A 146 -0.15 -8.89 -4.80
N THR A 147 -1.40 -9.29 -4.98
CA THR A 147 -1.86 -10.63 -4.56
C THR A 147 -1.14 -11.73 -5.34
N LEU A 148 -0.89 -11.54 -6.63
CA LEU A 148 -0.10 -12.47 -7.43
C LEU A 148 1.35 -12.53 -6.97
N ALA A 149 1.97 -11.39 -6.63
CA ALA A 149 3.31 -11.30 -6.07
C ALA A 149 3.40 -12.09 -4.76
N ALA A 150 2.45 -11.91 -3.83
CA ALA A 150 2.39 -12.69 -2.59
C ALA A 150 2.33 -14.20 -2.85
N LYS A 151 1.62 -14.64 -3.90
CA LYS A 151 1.56 -16.06 -4.30
C LYS A 151 2.86 -16.56 -4.95
N LYS A 152 3.61 -15.70 -5.65
CA LYS A 152 4.77 -16.08 -6.48
C LYS A 152 6.12 -15.88 -5.82
N LEU A 153 6.26 -14.85 -4.99
CA LEU A 153 7.48 -14.46 -4.30
C LEU A 153 7.62 -15.11 -2.93
N ARG A 154 6.53 -15.62 -2.35
CA ARG A 154 6.61 -16.40 -1.11
C ARG A 154 7.45 -17.65 -1.36
N THR A 155 8.54 -17.77 -0.61
CA THR A 155 9.39 -18.96 -0.58
C THR A 155 8.57 -20.18 -0.08
N LYS A 156 8.98 -21.40 -0.47
CA LYS A 156 8.22 -22.62 -0.16
C LYS A 156 7.91 -22.72 1.35
N LYS A 157 6.64 -23.03 1.65
CA LYS A 157 6.15 -23.21 3.03
C LYS A 157 6.83 -24.39 3.76
N PRO A 158 6.91 -24.34 5.11
CA PRO A 158 6.53 -23.23 5.97
C PRO A 158 7.76 -22.44 6.48
N SER A 159 7.85 -21.16 6.13
CA SER A 159 8.69 -20.19 6.85
C SER A 159 7.84 -18.96 7.17
N CYS A 160 7.23 -18.96 8.35
CA CYS A 160 6.69 -17.71 8.91
C CYS A 160 7.86 -16.85 9.40
N ALA A 161 7.72 -15.53 9.33
CA ALA A 161 8.74 -14.59 9.76
C ALA A 161 8.21 -13.70 10.89
N LYS A 162 9.11 -13.35 11.80
CA LYS A 162 8.83 -12.33 12.82
C LYS A 162 9.10 -10.97 12.18
N VAL A 163 8.08 -10.12 12.15
CA VAL A 163 8.14 -8.80 11.51
C VAL A 163 7.61 -7.72 12.43
N TYR A 164 7.98 -6.48 12.12
CA TYR A 164 7.72 -5.30 12.92
C TYR A 164 7.07 -4.22 12.08
N ARG A 165 6.20 -3.42 12.70
CA ARG A 165 5.61 -2.23 12.07
C ARG A 165 5.40 -1.12 13.08
N GLY A 166 5.99 0.04 12.81
CA GLY A 166 5.69 1.27 13.51
C GLY A 166 4.49 2.02 12.93
N ALA A 167 3.72 2.68 13.79
CA ALA A 167 2.66 3.58 13.40
C ALA A 167 2.71 4.89 14.20
N LYS A 168 2.32 6.00 13.56
CA LYS A 168 2.28 7.35 14.15
C LYS A 168 0.98 7.67 14.88
N ILE A 169 0.05 6.72 14.92
CA ILE A 169 -1.25 6.81 15.60
C ILE A 169 -1.38 5.64 16.58
N GLU A 170 -2.23 5.84 17.57
CA GLU A 170 -2.55 4.82 18.56
C GLU A 170 -3.75 4.01 18.08
N PHE A 171 -3.66 2.68 18.15
CA PHE A 171 -4.75 1.76 17.83
C PHE A 171 -5.26 1.07 19.08
N SER A 172 -6.58 0.88 19.17
CA SER A 172 -7.16 -0.10 20.07
C SER A 172 -7.30 -1.42 19.34
N VAL A 173 -6.96 -2.54 19.98
CA VAL A 173 -7.10 -3.86 19.37
C VAL A 173 -7.34 -4.91 20.44
N GLU A 174 -8.27 -5.82 20.14
CA GLU A 174 -8.56 -7.00 20.96
C GLU A 174 -8.86 -8.18 20.05
N GLY A 175 -8.53 -9.39 20.52
CA GLY A 175 -8.88 -10.62 19.83
C GLY A 175 -8.24 -10.77 18.45
N LEU A 176 -9.06 -11.17 17.47
CA LEU A 176 -8.63 -11.43 16.10
C LEU A 176 -8.82 -10.17 15.25
N PHE A 177 -7.79 -9.78 14.50
CA PHE A 177 -7.88 -8.65 13.58
C PHE A 177 -7.20 -8.97 12.24
N ARG A 178 -7.48 -8.14 11.24
CA ARG A 178 -6.69 -8.06 10.01
C ARG A 178 -6.45 -6.60 9.66
N PHE A 179 -5.39 -6.30 8.92
CA PHE A 179 -5.15 -4.93 8.47
C PHE A 179 -6.14 -4.49 7.38
N GLY A 180 -6.65 -5.43 6.55
CA GLY A 180 -7.58 -5.10 5.47
C GLY A 180 -6.95 -4.23 4.37
N GLN A 181 -5.63 -4.28 4.25
CA GLN A 181 -4.84 -3.62 3.22
C GLN A 181 -3.50 -4.33 3.11
N PHE A 182 -2.76 -4.08 2.02
CA PHE A 182 -1.35 -4.43 1.99
C PHE A 182 -0.61 -3.61 3.05
N THR A 183 0.23 -4.30 3.82
CA THR A 183 0.84 -3.71 5.01
C THR A 183 2.33 -3.94 4.97
N SER A 184 3.08 -2.86 4.78
CA SER A 184 4.54 -2.86 4.90
C SER A 184 4.94 -3.13 6.35
N THR A 185 5.85 -4.08 6.49
CA THR A 185 6.49 -4.48 7.75
C THR A 185 7.98 -4.67 7.48
N SER A 186 8.80 -4.77 8.51
CA SER A 186 10.23 -5.02 8.39
C SER A 186 10.65 -6.21 9.25
N GLU A 187 11.61 -7.01 8.79
CA GLU A 187 12.31 -7.98 9.66
C GLU A 187 13.24 -7.26 10.67
N SER A 188 13.61 -6.02 10.40
CA SER A 188 14.36 -5.15 11.30
C SER A 188 13.43 -4.34 12.19
N ARG A 189 13.56 -4.56 13.51
CA ARG A 189 12.86 -3.74 14.50
C ARG A 189 13.23 -2.26 14.37
N GLN A 190 14.53 -1.97 14.15
CA GLN A 190 15.04 -0.61 14.09
C GLN A 190 14.43 0.17 12.93
N GLU A 191 14.39 -0.43 11.74
CA GLU A 191 13.78 0.20 10.55
C GLU A 191 12.29 0.46 10.78
N ALA A 192 11.56 -0.52 11.35
CA ALA A 192 10.15 -0.34 11.66
C ALA A 192 9.86 0.81 12.65
N GLU A 193 10.79 1.13 13.56
CA GLU A 193 10.63 2.19 14.55
C GLU A 193 10.69 3.60 13.93
N GLU A 194 11.38 3.77 12.80
CA GLU A 194 11.45 5.04 12.06
C GLU A 194 10.08 5.46 11.48
N PHE A 195 9.20 4.48 11.21
CA PHE A 195 7.85 4.72 10.72
C PHE A 195 6.85 5.11 11.81
N GLY A 196 7.23 4.98 13.09
CA GLY A 196 6.46 5.47 14.24
C GLY A 196 6.52 4.55 15.45
N ARG A 197 6.24 5.13 16.62
CA ARG A 197 6.34 4.44 17.91
C ARG A 197 5.08 4.54 18.78
N LYS A 198 3.99 5.14 18.26
CA LYS A 198 2.75 5.30 19.03
C LYS A 198 2.03 3.97 19.19
N THR A 199 1.89 3.23 18.10
CA THR A 199 1.61 1.79 18.14
C THR A 199 2.75 1.09 17.42
N PHE A 200 3.28 0.05 18.05
CA PHE A 200 4.36 -0.75 17.50
C PHE A 200 3.94 -2.22 17.48
N PHE A 201 3.73 -2.74 16.28
CA PHE A 201 3.29 -4.12 16.08
C PHE A 201 4.51 -5.05 16.06
N VAL A 202 4.42 -6.14 16.81
CA VAL A 202 5.30 -7.30 16.71
C VAL A 202 4.45 -8.46 16.22
N LEU A 203 4.71 -8.92 15.00
CA LEU A 203 3.85 -9.86 14.29
C LEU A 203 4.63 -11.12 13.91
N VAL A 204 3.91 -12.22 13.78
CA VAL A 204 4.39 -13.41 13.06
C VAL A 204 3.54 -13.54 11.81
N SER A 205 4.12 -13.26 10.64
CA SER A 205 3.44 -13.37 9.35
C SER A 205 3.87 -14.65 8.64
N CYS A 206 2.89 -15.39 8.13
CA CYS A 206 3.06 -16.60 7.35
C CYS A 206 2.60 -16.43 5.89
N GLN A 207 1.93 -15.31 5.58
CA GLN A 207 1.43 -15.01 4.25
C GLN A 207 2.08 -13.80 3.59
N GLY A 208 2.86 -13.01 4.33
CA GLY A 208 3.68 -11.97 3.74
C GLY A 208 4.79 -12.54 2.86
N PHE A 209 5.37 -11.66 2.05
CA PHE A 209 6.49 -11.97 1.17
C PHE A 209 7.57 -10.91 1.32
N LEU A 210 8.83 -11.36 1.27
CA LEU A 210 9.97 -10.44 1.26
C LEU A 210 9.96 -9.67 -0.06
N VAL A 211 10.12 -8.35 0.06
CA VAL A 211 10.34 -7.48 -1.09
C VAL A 211 11.74 -7.74 -1.66
N GLY A 212 12.72 -7.92 -0.77
CA GLY A 212 14.06 -8.37 -1.13
C GLY A 212 14.73 -7.48 -2.17
N ASN A 213 15.16 -8.07 -3.29
CA ASN A 213 15.81 -7.33 -4.37
C ASN A 213 14.85 -6.44 -5.19
N LEU A 214 13.53 -6.53 -4.95
CA LEU A 214 12.53 -5.66 -5.56
C LEU A 214 12.24 -4.45 -4.69
N SER A 215 13.27 -3.85 -4.09
CA SER A 215 13.15 -2.66 -3.23
C SER A 215 14.13 -1.59 -3.67
N ARG A 216 13.69 -0.32 -3.64
CA ARG A 216 14.56 0.85 -3.71
C ARG A 216 15.39 1.03 -2.44
N PHE A 217 14.92 0.47 -1.32
CA PHE A 217 15.53 0.56 0.01
C PHE A 217 15.79 -0.84 0.60
N PRO A 218 16.72 -1.64 0.04
CA PRO A 218 16.95 -3.01 0.52
C PRO A 218 17.32 -3.10 2.01
N SER A 219 17.87 -2.03 2.59
CA SER A 219 18.20 -1.95 4.02
C SER A 219 16.99 -2.03 4.94
N GLU A 220 15.80 -1.64 4.46
CA GLU A 220 14.56 -1.71 5.23
C GLU A 220 14.12 -3.13 5.52
N GLN A 221 14.66 -4.13 4.81
CA GLN A 221 14.28 -5.55 4.96
C GLN A 221 12.75 -5.71 4.92
N GLU A 222 12.13 -5.03 3.96
CA GLU A 222 10.68 -4.92 3.88
C GLU A 222 10.04 -6.27 3.54
N MET A 223 8.99 -6.58 4.29
CA MET A 223 8.06 -7.67 4.03
C MET A 223 6.66 -7.09 3.91
N VAL A 224 5.97 -7.43 2.84
CA VAL A 224 4.59 -6.97 2.60
C VAL A 224 3.62 -8.05 3.04
N VAL A 225 2.77 -7.72 4.01
CA VAL A 225 1.68 -8.56 4.50
C VAL A 225 0.43 -8.33 3.64
N PRO A 226 -0.21 -9.38 3.08
CA PRO A 226 -1.41 -9.23 2.28
C PRO A 226 -2.66 -8.90 3.11
N PRO A 227 -3.70 -8.30 2.51
CA PRO A 227 -4.90 -7.82 3.22
C PRO A 227 -5.73 -8.92 3.92
N TYR A 228 -5.60 -10.16 3.45
CA TYR A 228 -6.35 -11.32 3.94
C TYR A 228 -5.67 -12.06 5.11
N GLU A 229 -4.46 -11.67 5.53
CA GLU A 229 -3.82 -12.31 6.68
C GLU A 229 -4.46 -11.83 8.00
N MET A 230 -4.85 -12.79 8.84
CA MET A 230 -5.45 -12.53 10.15
C MET A 230 -4.42 -12.77 11.26
N PHE A 231 -4.50 -11.96 12.30
CA PHE A 231 -3.60 -11.97 13.44
C PHE A 231 -4.40 -12.06 14.73
N GLN A 232 -4.03 -13.03 15.58
CA GLN A 232 -4.54 -13.14 16.94
C GLN A 232 -3.68 -12.28 17.86
N VAL A 233 -4.28 -11.35 18.59
CA VAL A 233 -3.58 -10.61 19.64
C VAL A 233 -3.29 -11.54 20.80
N THR A 234 -2.02 -11.58 21.21
CA THR A 234 -1.55 -12.33 22.37
C THR A 234 -1.23 -11.44 23.56
N GLU A 235 -0.86 -10.17 23.31
CA GLU A 235 -0.44 -9.22 24.34
C GLU A 235 -0.61 -7.78 23.83
N VAL A 236 -1.02 -6.86 24.71
CA VAL A 236 -1.02 -5.40 24.51
C VAL A 236 -0.34 -4.77 25.72
N LYS A 237 0.62 -3.87 25.51
CA LYS A 237 1.41 -3.20 26.55
C LYS A 237 1.21 -1.70 26.52
#